data_AF-A0AAD9RAW3-F1
#
_entry.id   AF-A0AAD9RAW3-F1
#
_cell.length_a   1.000
_cell.length_b   1.000
_cell.length_c   1.000
_cell.angle_alpha   90.00
_cell.angle_beta   90.00
_cell.angle_gamma   90.00
#
_symmetry.space_group_name_H-M   'P 1'
#
loop_
_entity.id
_entity.type
_entity.pdbx_description
1 polymer ?
#
loop_
_entity_poly.entity_id
_entity_poly.type
_entity_poly.pdbx_seq_one_letter_code
_entity_poly.pdbx_strand_id
1 'polypeptide(L)'
;MPAEIPICALNSPAREYSFRSKFSPLFKKLAKETHFTYREVEALAVIHRKILRTSGPMTRAVFRDIFHAGFDFTENIRHLLIDRIFATIDKTNSLKIRMDHWIEALSIILHGTTDEKITFAYKVYDLLRTNRLRKEQIFPMMRGCLIAHSSDEDPDESVKDLIELVLKKIDIDRDGFLSEEDFRTAVKEKHEFFLECFGPIFPTREARHTILTTFTDRVGLI
;
A
#
# COMPACT_ATOMS: atom_id res chain seq x y z
N MET A 1 -8.80 -22.93 29.99
CA MET A 1 -7.75 -22.34 29.15
C MET A 1 -7.82 -23.00 27.78
N PRO A 2 -8.01 -22.28 26.66
CA PRO A 2 -7.92 -22.91 25.35
C PRO A 2 -6.50 -23.45 25.16
N ALA A 3 -6.38 -24.71 24.76
CA ALA A 3 -5.10 -25.37 24.56
C ALA A 3 -4.34 -24.69 23.42
N GLU A 4 -3.15 -24.16 23.71
CA GLU A 4 -2.27 -23.61 22.69
C GLU A 4 -1.85 -24.72 21.72
N ILE A 5 -2.06 -24.45 20.43
CA ILE A 5 -1.73 -25.41 19.37
C ILE A 5 -0.20 -25.41 19.23
N PRO A 6 0.46 -26.58 19.28
CA PRO A 6 1.92 -26.65 19.15
C PRO A 6 2.37 -26.09 17.80
N ILE A 7 3.49 -25.35 17.79
CA ILE A 7 4.06 -24.66 16.61
C ILE A 7 4.22 -25.64 15.42
N CYS A 8 4.55 -26.90 15.70
CA CYS A 8 4.70 -27.98 14.71
C CYS A 8 3.38 -28.34 14.00
N ALA A 9 2.23 -28.14 14.66
CA ALA A 9 0.90 -28.37 14.08
C ALA A 9 0.37 -27.16 13.29
N LEU A 10 1.03 -26.00 13.37
CA LEU A 10 0.71 -24.83 12.55
C LEU A 10 1.12 -25.05 11.07
N ASN A 11 2.25 -25.72 10.84
CA ASN A 11 2.74 -26.16 9.53
C ASN A 11 2.50 -27.67 9.34
N SER A 12 1.26 -28.07 9.08
CA SER A 12 1.00 -29.43 8.56
C SER A 12 1.41 -29.49 7.08
N PRO A 13 2.48 -30.21 6.70
CA PRO A 13 3.00 -30.18 5.32
C PRO A 13 1.95 -30.63 4.30
N ALA A 14 1.09 -31.58 4.69
CA ALA A 14 0.00 -32.08 3.87
C ALA A 14 -1.07 -31.01 3.57
N ARG A 15 -1.45 -30.18 4.56
CA ARG A 15 -2.45 -29.12 4.36
C ARG A 15 -1.91 -27.96 3.53
N GLU A 16 -0.61 -27.72 3.59
CA GLU A 16 0.06 -26.72 2.75
C GLU A 16 0.21 -27.23 1.32
N TYR A 17 0.61 -28.49 1.15
CA TYR A 17 0.67 -29.14 -0.16
C TYR A 17 -0.69 -29.14 -0.88
N SER A 18 -1.77 -29.56 -0.21
CA SER A 18 -3.11 -29.55 -0.80
C SER A 18 -3.58 -28.14 -1.18
N PHE A 19 -3.19 -27.13 -0.40
CA PHE A 19 -3.48 -25.73 -0.71
C PHE A 19 -2.70 -25.26 -1.95
N ARG A 20 -1.40 -25.53 -2.02
CA ARG A 20 -0.58 -25.17 -3.17
C ARG A 20 -1.08 -25.82 -4.45
N SER A 21 -1.43 -27.11 -4.37
CA SER A 21 -2.02 -27.84 -5.50
C SER A 21 -3.35 -27.23 -5.95
N LYS A 22 -4.27 -26.94 -5.00
CA LYS A 22 -5.58 -26.34 -5.30
C LYS A 22 -5.48 -24.98 -5.99
N PHE A 23 -4.55 -24.12 -5.57
CA PHE A 23 -4.40 -22.76 -6.08
C PHE A 23 -3.35 -22.62 -7.18
N SER A 24 -2.72 -23.71 -7.62
CA SER A 24 -1.67 -23.68 -8.65
C SER A 24 -2.09 -22.95 -9.94
N PRO A 25 -3.32 -23.09 -10.48
CA PRO A 25 -3.75 -22.32 -11.65
C PRO A 25 -3.76 -20.80 -11.40
N LEU A 26 -4.23 -20.38 -10.22
CA LEU A 26 -4.24 -18.97 -9.81
C LEU A 26 -2.81 -18.45 -9.66
N PHE A 27 -1.91 -19.23 -9.06
CA PHE A 27 -0.52 -18.83 -8.88
C PHE A 27 0.20 -18.65 -10.22
N LYS A 28 -0.05 -19.54 -11.19
CA LYS A 28 0.47 -19.39 -12.56
C LYS A 28 -0.05 -18.14 -13.26
N LYS A 29 -1.32 -17.77 -13.01
CA LYS A 29 -1.90 -16.53 -13.53
C LYS A 29 -1.22 -15.32 -12.90
N LEU A 30 -1.20 -15.24 -11.56
CA LEU A 30 -0.62 -14.11 -10.84
C LEU A 30 0.87 -13.94 -11.13
N ALA A 31 1.64 -15.02 -11.29
CA ALA A 31 3.05 -14.93 -11.66
C ALA A 31 3.30 -14.37 -13.07
N LYS A 32 2.27 -14.30 -13.93
CA LYS A 32 2.35 -13.64 -15.25
C LYS A 32 1.89 -12.18 -15.21
N GLU A 33 0.99 -11.86 -14.30
CA GLU A 33 0.36 -10.54 -14.19
C GLU A 33 1.06 -9.62 -13.17
N THR A 34 1.98 -10.18 -12.37
CA THR A 34 2.72 -9.46 -11.32
C THR A 34 4.22 -9.57 -11.54
N HIS A 35 4.98 -8.75 -10.83
CA HIS A 35 6.45 -8.74 -10.86
C HIS A 35 7.08 -9.90 -10.05
N PHE A 36 6.25 -10.84 -9.59
CA PHE A 36 6.67 -11.98 -8.79
C PHE A 36 6.79 -13.26 -9.63
N THR A 37 7.80 -14.06 -9.31
CA THR A 37 7.93 -15.43 -9.79
C THR A 37 6.86 -16.32 -9.17
N TYR A 38 6.62 -17.48 -9.79
CA TYR A 38 5.72 -18.49 -9.25
C TYR A 38 6.04 -18.87 -7.79
N ARG A 39 7.33 -18.98 -7.43
CA ARG A 39 7.75 -19.31 -6.06
C ARG A 39 7.40 -18.22 -5.06
N GLU A 40 7.60 -16.96 -5.42
CA GLU A 40 7.25 -15.83 -4.56
C GLU A 40 5.73 -15.69 -4.41
N VAL A 41 4.97 -15.90 -5.49
CA VAL A 41 3.50 -15.93 -5.43
C VAL A 41 3.01 -17.04 -4.48
N GLU A 42 3.60 -18.23 -4.55
CA GLU A 42 3.30 -19.32 -3.59
C GLU A 42 3.64 -18.91 -2.15
N ALA A 43 4.80 -18.31 -1.91
CA ALA A 43 5.22 -17.87 -0.59
C ALA A 43 4.27 -16.79 -0.02
N LEU A 44 3.94 -15.78 -0.81
CA LEU A 44 2.99 -14.71 -0.44
C LEU A 44 1.58 -15.26 -0.16
N ALA A 45 1.13 -16.25 -0.94
CA ALA A 45 -0.14 -16.93 -0.71
C ALA A 45 -0.15 -17.71 0.61
N VAL A 46 0.97 -18.36 0.97
CA VAL A 46 1.13 -19.05 2.25
C VAL A 46 1.17 -18.04 3.40
N ILE A 47 1.86 -16.91 3.25
CA ILE A 47 1.88 -15.82 4.23
C ILE A 47 0.47 -15.29 4.46
N HIS A 48 -0.27 -14.97 3.40
CA HIS A 48 -1.68 -14.53 3.49
C HIS A 48 -2.53 -15.54 4.26
N ARG A 49 -2.43 -16.83 3.91
CA ARG A 49 -3.16 -17.89 4.63
C ARG A 49 -2.78 -17.99 6.11
N LYS A 50 -1.50 -17.82 6.46
CA LYS A 50 -1.03 -17.85 7.86
C LYS A 50 -1.61 -16.67 8.64
N ILE A 51 -1.59 -15.47 8.07
CA ILE A 51 -2.24 -14.29 8.64
C ILE A 51 -3.72 -14.57 8.89
N LEU A 52 -4.43 -15.14 7.91
CA LEU A 52 -5.86 -15.45 8.07
C LEU A 52 -6.16 -16.43 9.21
N ARG A 53 -5.23 -17.33 9.52
CA ARG A 53 -5.37 -18.31 10.61
C ARG A 53 -5.06 -17.72 11.98
N THR A 54 -4.10 -16.80 12.06
CA THR A 54 -3.66 -16.20 13.32
C THR A 54 -4.55 -15.01 13.71
N SER A 55 -4.83 -14.12 12.75
CA SER A 55 -5.50 -12.83 13.00
C SER A 55 -6.95 -12.79 12.48
N GLY A 56 -7.42 -13.86 11.84
CA GLY A 56 -8.75 -13.90 11.21
C GLY A 56 -8.78 -13.24 9.83
N PRO A 57 -9.98 -12.97 9.26
CA PRO A 57 -10.11 -12.35 7.94
C PRO A 57 -9.31 -11.06 7.82
N MET A 58 -8.66 -10.83 6.67
CA MET A 58 -7.86 -9.62 6.41
C MET A 58 -8.77 -8.40 6.22
N THR A 59 -9.34 -7.93 7.33
CA THR A 59 -10.15 -6.72 7.46
C THR A 59 -9.26 -5.50 7.58
N ARG A 60 -9.84 -4.30 7.58
CA ARG A 60 -9.11 -3.04 7.79
C ARG A 60 -8.25 -3.05 9.05
N ALA A 61 -8.77 -3.58 10.16
CA ALA A 61 -8.03 -3.65 11.42
C ALA A 61 -6.77 -4.51 11.28
N VAL A 62 -6.92 -5.75 10.81
CA VAL A 62 -5.79 -6.67 10.59
C VAL A 62 -4.79 -6.11 9.58
N PHE A 63 -5.26 -5.47 8.51
CA PHE A 63 -4.39 -4.84 7.52
C PHE A 63 -3.57 -3.70 8.12
N ARG A 64 -4.17 -2.88 8.99
CA ARG A 64 -3.46 -1.82 9.73
C ARG A 64 -2.37 -2.39 10.62
N ASP A 65 -2.65 -3.47 11.34
CA ASP A 65 -1.66 -4.12 12.20
C ASP A 65 -0.47 -4.65 11.40
N ILE A 66 -0.73 -5.22 10.21
CA ILE A 66 0.33 -5.71 9.30
C ILE A 66 1.16 -4.56 8.74
N PHE A 67 0.54 -3.45 8.32
CA PHE A 67 1.28 -2.30 7.80
C PHE A 67 2.09 -1.61 8.89
N HIS A 68 1.54 -1.51 10.10
CA HIS A 68 2.25 -0.95 11.24
C HIS A 68 3.46 -1.82 11.62
N ALA A 69 3.26 -3.13 11.84
CA ALA A 69 4.32 -4.01 12.32
C ALA A 69 5.30 -4.47 11.23
N GLY A 70 4.80 -4.68 10.01
CA GLY A 70 5.59 -5.25 8.91
C GLY A 70 6.25 -4.19 8.03
N PHE A 71 5.58 -3.05 7.79
CA PHE A 71 6.05 -2.00 6.87
C PHE A 71 6.56 -0.74 7.61
N ASP A 72 6.67 -0.79 8.94
CA ASP A 72 7.13 0.30 9.81
C ASP A 72 6.34 1.61 9.62
N PHE A 73 5.01 1.49 9.47
CA PHE A 73 4.11 2.64 9.47
C PHE A 73 3.80 3.12 10.90
N THR A 74 4.84 3.43 11.69
CA THR A 74 4.78 3.64 13.15
C THR A 74 4.36 5.04 13.60
N GLU A 75 4.80 6.12 12.95
CA GLU A 75 4.73 7.46 13.56
C GLU A 75 3.63 8.44 13.11
N ASN A 76 2.45 8.06 12.61
CA ASN A 76 1.46 9.13 12.33
C ASN A 76 0.02 8.66 12.32
N ILE A 77 -0.85 9.66 12.18
CA ILE A 77 -2.23 9.72 11.68
C ILE A 77 -2.46 8.90 10.35
N ARG A 78 -1.48 8.08 9.95
CA ARG A 78 -1.39 7.08 8.87
C ARG A 78 -2.43 5.96 8.94
N HIS A 79 -3.31 5.89 9.94
CA HIS A 79 -4.51 5.07 9.78
C HIS A 79 -5.32 5.55 8.57
N LEU A 80 -5.43 6.86 8.32
CA LEU A 80 -6.20 7.36 7.18
C LEU A 80 -5.59 6.91 5.84
N LEU A 81 -4.27 7.05 5.66
CA LEU A 81 -3.61 6.61 4.43
C LEU A 81 -3.61 5.09 4.29
N ILE A 82 -3.37 4.33 5.36
CA ILE A 82 -3.47 2.85 5.33
C ILE A 82 -4.90 2.42 5.00
N ASP A 83 -5.92 3.09 5.54
CA ASP A 83 -7.33 2.81 5.24
C ASP A 83 -7.68 3.15 3.78
N ARG A 84 -7.07 4.19 3.19
CA ARG A 84 -7.18 4.50 1.75
C ARG A 84 -6.47 3.45 0.90
N ILE A 85 -5.25 3.03 1.27
CA ILE A 85 -4.53 1.92 0.62
C ILE A 85 -5.39 0.65 0.65
N PHE A 86 -5.98 0.31 1.79
CA PHE A 86 -6.91 -0.82 1.91
C PHE A 86 -8.08 -0.69 0.93
N ALA A 87 -8.71 0.48 0.84
CA ALA A 87 -9.84 0.74 -0.05
C ALA A 87 -9.45 0.65 -1.54
N THR A 88 -8.21 1.01 -1.89
CA THR A 88 -7.68 0.86 -3.24
C THR A 88 -7.38 -0.60 -3.60
N ILE A 89 -6.94 -1.40 -2.62
CA ILE A 89 -6.67 -2.83 -2.79
C ILE A 89 -7.97 -3.65 -2.86
N ASP A 90 -8.98 -3.33 -2.04
CA ASP A 90 -10.28 -4.01 -2.06
C ASP A 90 -11.15 -3.56 -3.25
N LYS A 91 -10.74 -3.96 -4.45
CA LYS A 91 -11.42 -3.65 -5.72
C LYS A 91 -12.89 -4.08 -5.75
N THR A 92 -13.26 -5.07 -4.94
CA THR A 92 -14.61 -5.64 -4.86
C THR A 92 -15.46 -5.07 -3.73
N ASN A 93 -14.94 -4.12 -2.95
CA ASN A 93 -15.61 -3.55 -1.76
C ASN A 93 -16.18 -4.63 -0.82
N SER A 94 -15.44 -5.73 -0.67
CA SER A 94 -15.82 -6.88 0.14
C SER A 94 -15.51 -6.70 1.63
N LEU A 95 -14.87 -5.57 1.98
CA LEU A 95 -14.33 -5.20 3.28
C LEU A 95 -13.28 -6.19 3.81
N LYS A 96 -12.74 -7.02 2.91
CA LYS A 96 -11.75 -8.07 3.18
C LYS A 96 -10.79 -8.19 2.01
N ILE A 97 -9.48 -8.23 2.27
CA ILE A 97 -8.49 -8.42 1.21
C ILE A 97 -8.35 -9.90 0.89
N ARG A 98 -8.74 -10.25 -0.34
CA ARG A 98 -8.51 -11.57 -0.92
C ARG A 98 -7.04 -11.77 -1.29
N MET A 99 -6.65 -13.03 -1.47
CA MET A 99 -5.27 -13.42 -1.75
C MET A 99 -4.74 -12.86 -3.08
N ASP A 100 -5.57 -12.84 -4.12
CA ASP A 100 -5.25 -12.25 -5.42
C ASP A 100 -4.96 -10.76 -5.28
N HIS A 101 -5.87 -10.00 -4.66
CA HIS A 101 -5.67 -8.56 -4.42
C HIS A 101 -4.46 -8.27 -3.53
N TRP A 102 -4.20 -9.10 -2.52
CA TRP A 102 -3.01 -9.00 -1.67
C TRP A 102 -1.72 -9.10 -2.49
N ILE A 103 -1.60 -10.12 -3.34
CA ILE A 103 -0.40 -10.37 -4.15
C ILE A 103 -0.24 -9.28 -5.22
N GLU A 104 -1.31 -8.88 -5.89
CA GLU A 104 -1.30 -7.78 -6.86
C GLU A 104 -0.85 -6.45 -6.22
N ALA A 105 -1.35 -6.14 -5.02
CA ALA A 105 -0.98 -4.92 -4.31
C ALA A 105 0.50 -4.93 -3.91
N LEU A 106 0.97 -6.04 -3.32
CA LEU A 106 2.38 -6.18 -2.95
C LEU A 106 3.32 -6.11 -4.15
N SER A 107 2.87 -6.56 -5.32
CA SER A 107 3.66 -6.45 -6.56
C SER A 107 3.97 -5.00 -6.88
N ILE A 108 2.98 -4.11 -6.77
CA ILE A 108 3.16 -2.68 -7.01
C ILE A 108 3.95 -2.03 -5.87
N ILE A 109 3.63 -2.33 -4.62
CA ILE A 109 4.25 -1.71 -3.45
C ILE A 109 5.75 -2.05 -3.35
N LEU A 110 6.13 -3.30 -3.64
CA LEU A 110 7.50 -3.77 -3.48
C LEU A 110 8.33 -3.66 -4.76
N HIS A 111 7.75 -3.98 -5.92
CA HIS A 111 8.45 -4.06 -7.21
C HIS A 111 7.83 -3.23 -8.34
N GLY A 112 6.81 -2.41 -8.04
CA GLY A 112 6.11 -1.64 -9.06
C GLY A 112 7.04 -0.70 -9.81
N THR A 113 6.82 -0.61 -11.11
CA THR A 113 7.40 0.42 -11.97
C THR A 113 6.93 1.80 -11.53
N THR A 114 7.66 2.85 -11.92
CA THR A 114 7.26 4.24 -11.65
C THR A 114 5.84 4.52 -12.14
N ASP A 115 5.46 4.00 -13.31
CA ASP A 115 4.12 4.18 -13.87
C ASP A 115 3.01 3.52 -13.04
N GLU A 116 3.24 2.30 -12.57
CA GLU A 116 2.28 1.59 -11.71
C GLU A 116 2.15 2.28 -10.35
N LYS A 117 3.28 2.76 -9.79
CA LYS A 117 3.29 3.49 -8.54
C LYS A 117 2.56 4.81 -8.65
N ILE A 118 2.73 5.56 -9.73
CA ILE A 118 1.99 6.81 -10.00
C ILE A 118 0.49 6.53 -10.00
N THR A 119 0.03 5.57 -10.81
CA THR A 119 -1.39 5.23 -10.91
C THR A 119 -1.94 4.71 -9.57
N PHE A 120 -1.15 3.94 -8.83
CA PHE A 120 -1.55 3.44 -7.52
C PHE A 120 -1.67 4.57 -6.48
N ALA A 121 -0.67 5.44 -6.40
CA ALA A 121 -0.66 6.59 -5.50
C ALA A 121 -1.82 7.54 -5.79
N TYR A 122 -2.07 7.86 -7.07
CA TYR A 122 -3.20 8.70 -7.47
C TYR A 122 -4.54 8.10 -7.01
N LYS A 123 -4.74 6.78 -7.18
CA LYS A 123 -5.95 6.10 -6.70
C LYS A 123 -6.09 6.08 -5.18
N VAL A 124 -4.99 6.05 -4.43
CA VAL A 124 -5.01 6.17 -2.96
C VAL A 124 -5.41 7.58 -2.55
N TYR A 125 -4.91 8.60 -3.26
CA TYR A 125 -5.25 9.99 -2.99
C TYR A 125 -6.70 10.30 -3.37
N ASP A 126 -7.18 9.84 -4.53
CA ASP A 126 -8.55 10.03 -4.99
C ASP A 126 -9.54 9.00 -4.41
N LEU A 127 -9.78 9.11 -3.10
CA LEU A 127 -10.71 8.23 -2.39
C LEU A 127 -12.13 8.24 -2.99
N LEU A 128 -12.58 9.38 -3.51
CA LEU A 128 -13.94 9.55 -4.06
C LEU A 128 -14.04 9.11 -5.52
N ARG A 129 -12.91 8.73 -6.16
CA ARG A 129 -12.84 8.27 -7.56
C ARG A 129 -13.44 9.28 -8.53
N THR A 130 -13.24 10.56 -8.26
CA THR A 130 -13.71 11.67 -9.11
C THR A 130 -12.82 11.90 -10.32
N ASN A 131 -11.61 11.31 -10.33
CA ASN A 131 -10.50 11.62 -11.24
C ASN A 131 -10.12 13.10 -11.22
N ARG A 132 -10.44 13.79 -10.12
CA ARG A 132 -10.21 15.22 -9.92
C ARG A 132 -9.90 15.44 -8.46
N LEU A 133 -8.62 15.38 -8.11
CA LEU A 133 -8.21 15.51 -6.73
C LEU A 133 -8.24 16.98 -6.32
N ARG A 134 -9.13 17.31 -5.38
CA ARG A 134 -9.30 18.68 -4.88
C ARG A 134 -8.67 18.89 -3.51
N LYS A 135 -8.48 20.17 -3.14
CA LYS A 135 -7.92 20.57 -1.83
C LYS A 135 -8.62 19.88 -0.66
N GLU A 136 -9.94 19.72 -0.71
CA GLU A 136 -10.73 19.11 0.36
C GLU A 136 -10.43 17.61 0.55
N GLN A 137 -10.02 16.92 -0.52
CA GLN A 137 -9.62 15.51 -0.44
C GLN A 137 -8.17 15.35 0.06
N ILE A 138 -7.31 16.31 -0.25
CA ILE A 138 -5.88 16.35 0.07
C ILE A 138 -5.65 16.75 1.53
N PHE A 139 -6.39 17.76 2.00
CA PHE A 139 -6.17 18.37 3.32
C PHE A 139 -6.16 17.35 4.47
N PRO A 140 -7.14 16.43 4.61
CA PRO A 140 -7.12 15.45 5.69
C PRO A 140 -5.91 14.52 5.67
N MET A 141 -5.33 14.25 4.49
CA MET A 141 -4.14 13.39 4.36
C MET A 141 -2.88 14.13 4.79
N MET A 142 -2.67 15.35 4.26
CA MET A 142 -1.48 16.15 4.57
C MET A 142 -1.48 16.65 6.00
N ARG A 143 -2.64 17.06 6.52
CA ARG A 143 -2.81 17.43 7.93
C ARG A 143 -2.35 16.29 8.84
N GLY A 144 -2.68 15.05 8.49
CA GLY A 144 -2.22 13.87 9.21
C GLY A 144 -0.71 13.61 9.16
N CYS A 145 -0.02 14.09 8.14
CA CYS A 145 1.42 13.85 8.01
C CYS A 145 2.27 14.91 8.74
N LEU A 146 1.74 16.12 8.93
CA LEU A 146 2.52 17.31 9.32
C LEU A 146 2.35 17.73 10.79
N ILE A 147 1.43 17.11 11.54
CA ILE A 147 1.14 17.47 12.95
C ILE A 147 2.31 17.17 13.91
N ALA A 148 3.42 16.56 13.46
CA ALA A 148 4.59 16.30 14.28
C ALA A 148 5.52 17.51 14.50
N HIS A 149 5.27 18.68 13.89
CA HIS A 149 6.18 19.83 13.98
C HIS A 149 5.47 21.08 14.54
N SER A 150 5.94 21.50 15.70
CA SER A 150 5.53 22.67 16.48
C SER A 150 5.68 24.01 15.76
N SER A 151 4.72 24.93 15.92
CA SER A 151 4.93 26.39 16.06
C SER A 151 3.68 27.06 16.65
N ASP A 152 3.78 28.32 17.07
CA ASP A 152 2.67 29.17 17.59
C ASP A 152 1.64 29.58 16.50
N GLU A 153 1.81 29.12 15.25
CA GLU A 153 0.86 29.33 14.14
C GLU A 153 -0.22 28.25 14.11
N ASP A 154 -1.39 28.55 13.54
CA ASP A 154 -2.45 27.58 13.32
C ASP A 154 -1.94 26.48 12.36
N PRO A 155 -1.72 25.23 12.82
CA PRO A 155 -1.16 24.16 12.00
C PRO A 155 -2.04 23.83 10.79
N ASP A 156 -3.34 24.14 10.84
CA ASP A 156 -4.24 23.93 9.73
C ASP A 156 -3.99 24.94 8.59
N GLU A 157 -3.62 26.19 8.90
CA GLU A 157 -3.27 27.20 7.88
C GLU A 157 -1.93 26.87 7.20
N SER A 158 -0.91 26.46 7.97
CA SER A 158 0.38 26.04 7.39
C SER A 158 0.21 24.85 6.43
N VAL A 159 -0.69 23.90 6.76
CA VAL A 159 -1.02 22.77 5.88
C VAL A 159 -1.74 23.25 4.62
N LYS A 160 -2.69 24.19 4.73
CA LYS A 160 -3.38 24.75 3.56
C LYS A 160 -2.39 25.46 2.64
N ASP A 161 -1.52 26.31 3.17
CA ASP A 161 -0.52 27.03 2.39
C ASP A 161 0.41 26.07 1.63
N LEU A 162 0.84 24.98 2.29
CA LEU A 162 1.65 23.96 1.65
C LEU A 162 0.88 23.24 0.53
N ILE A 163 -0.40 22.92 0.73
CA ILE A 163 -1.26 22.35 -0.32
C ILE A 163 -1.37 23.29 -1.51
N GLU A 164 -1.56 24.59 -1.27
CA GLU A 164 -1.64 25.59 -2.35
C GLU A 164 -0.33 25.68 -3.13
N LEU A 165 0.81 25.68 -2.43
CA LEU A 165 2.14 25.69 -3.04
C LEU A 165 2.37 24.44 -3.89
N VAL A 166 2.02 23.27 -3.38
CA VAL A 166 2.15 21.99 -4.09
C VAL A 166 1.24 21.95 -5.31
N LEU A 167 -0.04 22.32 -5.16
CA LEU A 167 -0.97 22.37 -6.28
C LEU A 167 -0.49 23.33 -7.37
N LYS A 168 -0.04 24.55 -7.02
CA LYS A 168 0.52 25.50 -7.99
C LYS A 168 1.72 24.94 -8.77
N LYS A 169 2.42 23.95 -8.21
CA LYS A 169 3.56 23.27 -8.85
C LYS A 169 3.15 22.04 -9.65
N ILE A 170 2.08 21.35 -9.30
CA ILE A 170 1.69 20.07 -9.94
C ILE A 170 0.55 20.28 -10.94
N ASP A 171 -0.42 21.15 -10.66
CA ASP A 171 -1.52 21.54 -11.54
C ASP A 171 -0.96 22.31 -12.77
N ILE A 172 -0.89 21.63 -13.93
CA ILE A 172 -0.23 22.15 -15.13
C ILE A 172 -1.19 23.04 -15.92
N ASP A 173 -2.43 22.60 -16.08
CA ASP A 173 -3.46 23.29 -16.84
C ASP A 173 -4.17 24.40 -16.04
N ARG A 174 -3.97 24.44 -14.71
CA ARG A 174 -4.48 25.45 -13.78
C ARG A 174 -6.00 25.47 -13.69
N ASP A 175 -6.63 24.32 -13.82
CA ASP A 175 -8.07 24.19 -13.72
C ASP A 175 -8.59 24.10 -12.26
N GLY A 176 -7.66 24.08 -11.29
CA GLY A 176 -7.95 24.10 -9.87
C GLY A 176 -8.19 22.72 -9.25
N PHE A 177 -8.00 21.65 -10.02
CA PHE A 177 -7.92 20.28 -9.51
C PHE A 177 -6.70 19.55 -10.08
N LEU A 178 -6.38 18.40 -9.52
CA LEU A 178 -5.26 17.58 -9.98
C LEU A 178 -5.77 16.33 -10.69
N SER A 179 -5.53 16.26 -12.00
CA SER A 179 -5.80 15.06 -12.81
C SER A 179 -4.69 14.00 -12.65
N GLU A 180 -4.96 12.76 -13.08
CA GLU A 180 -3.91 11.72 -13.10
C GLU A 180 -2.77 12.10 -14.06
N GLU A 181 -3.07 12.84 -15.13
CA GLU A 181 -2.09 13.26 -16.13
C GLU A 181 -1.15 14.35 -15.58
N ASP A 182 -1.70 15.34 -14.87
CA ASP A 182 -0.90 16.35 -14.16
C ASP A 182 0.03 15.70 -13.14
N PHE A 183 -0.51 14.77 -12.36
CA PHE A 183 0.25 14.04 -11.35
C PHE A 183 1.37 13.21 -11.99
N ARG A 184 1.06 12.46 -13.05
CA ARG A 184 2.05 11.67 -13.79
C ARG A 184 3.17 12.54 -14.36
N THR A 185 2.80 13.65 -14.98
CA THR A 185 3.75 14.59 -15.59
C THR A 185 4.62 15.23 -14.53
N ALA A 186 4.06 15.64 -13.39
CA ALA A 186 4.84 16.17 -12.28
C ALA A 186 5.85 15.16 -11.72
N VAL A 187 5.46 13.90 -11.52
CA VAL A 187 6.35 12.85 -11.00
C VAL A 187 7.47 12.53 -12.00
N LYS A 188 7.14 12.41 -13.29
CA LYS A 188 8.12 11.99 -14.31
C LYS A 188 9.03 13.12 -14.79
N GLU A 189 8.49 14.30 -15.01
CA GLU A 189 9.20 15.39 -15.67
C GLU A 189 9.80 16.39 -14.69
N LYS A 190 9.20 16.56 -13.50
CA LYS A 190 9.70 17.51 -12.50
C LYS A 190 10.59 16.82 -11.47
N HIS A 191 10.03 15.89 -10.69
CA HIS A 191 10.80 15.16 -9.68
C HIS A 191 10.02 13.96 -9.11
N GLU A 192 10.71 12.84 -8.86
CA GLU A 192 10.10 11.62 -8.27
C GLU A 192 9.50 11.87 -6.88
N PHE A 193 10.01 12.87 -6.16
CA PHE A 193 9.48 13.32 -4.85
C PHE A 193 7.97 13.59 -4.87
N PHE A 194 7.41 14.02 -6.01
CA PHE A 194 5.97 14.27 -6.10
C PHE A 194 5.12 13.01 -5.96
N LEU A 195 5.71 11.81 -6.04
CA LEU A 195 4.99 10.54 -5.91
C LEU A 195 4.31 10.40 -4.54
N GLU A 196 4.93 10.94 -3.49
CA GLU A 196 4.47 10.84 -2.10
C GLU A 196 4.22 12.22 -1.46
N CYS A 197 3.97 13.25 -2.27
CA CYS A 197 3.87 14.64 -1.81
C CYS A 197 2.70 14.90 -0.84
N PHE A 198 1.65 14.08 -0.88
CA PHE A 198 0.50 14.18 0.01
C PHE A 198 0.56 13.20 1.20
N GLY A 199 1.67 12.48 1.34
CA GLY A 199 1.94 11.56 2.44
C GLY A 199 2.52 10.22 1.95
N PRO A 200 3.18 9.48 2.85
CA PRO A 200 3.84 8.21 2.53
C PRO A 200 2.82 7.12 2.23
N ILE A 201 3.00 6.47 1.08
CA ILE A 201 2.20 5.33 0.62
C ILE A 201 3.05 4.07 0.55
N PHE A 202 4.32 4.22 0.15
CA PHE A 202 5.23 3.11 -0.04
C PHE A 202 6.12 2.93 1.21
N PRO A 203 6.53 1.69 1.52
CA PRO A 203 7.48 1.45 2.60
C PRO A 203 8.82 2.13 2.32
N THR A 204 9.50 2.48 3.40
CA THR A 204 10.92 2.87 3.35
C THR A 204 11.76 1.75 2.74
N ARG A 205 12.95 2.10 2.25
CA ARG A 205 13.85 1.13 1.62
C ARG A 205 14.22 0.00 2.59
N GLU A 206 14.37 0.32 3.86
CA GLU A 206 14.72 -0.58 4.95
C GLU A 206 13.58 -1.55 5.26
N ALA A 207 12.34 -1.04 5.38
CA ALA A 207 11.16 -1.87 5.57
C ALA A 207 10.90 -2.77 4.35
N ARG A 208 11.03 -2.21 3.13
CA ARG A 208 10.94 -2.96 1.87
C ARG A 208 11.95 -4.11 1.82
N HIS A 209 13.21 -3.84 2.13
CA HIS A 209 14.27 -4.85 2.16
C HIS A 209 13.96 -5.95 3.18
N THR A 210 13.58 -5.57 4.41
CA THR A 210 13.21 -6.50 5.47
C THR A 210 12.10 -7.45 5.02
N ILE A 211 11.02 -6.92 4.43
CA ILE A 211 9.90 -7.75 3.95
C ILE A 211 10.34 -8.67 2.82
N LEU A 212 11.10 -8.18 1.84
CA LEU A 212 11.57 -8.98 0.71
C LEU A 212 12.39 -10.19 1.16
N THR A 213 13.30 -10.01 2.12
CA THR A 213 14.11 -11.13 2.66
C THR A 213 13.29 -12.25 3.30
N THR A 214 12.01 -12.02 3.65
CA THR A 214 11.16 -13.05 4.25
C THR A 214 10.64 -14.08 3.25
N PHE A 215 10.62 -13.76 1.95
CA PHE A 215 10.00 -14.62 0.94
C PHE A 215 10.75 -14.69 -0.40
N THR A 216 11.78 -13.86 -0.62
CA THR A 216 12.60 -13.90 -1.82
C THR A 216 14.09 -13.79 -1.52
N ASP A 217 14.89 -14.54 -2.29
CA ASP A 217 16.34 -14.44 -2.29
C ASP A 217 16.84 -13.34 -3.26
N ARG A 218 15.93 -12.74 -4.05
CA ARG A 218 16.24 -11.74 -5.10
C ARG A 218 16.28 -10.32 -4.54
N VAL A 219 17.02 -10.13 -3.46
CA VAL A 219 17.04 -8.87 -2.70
C VAL A 219 18.04 -7.85 -3.28
N GLY A 220 18.88 -8.25 -4.25
CA GLY A 220 19.95 -7.42 -4.82
C GLY A 220 19.54 -6.43 -5.92
N LEU A 221 18.24 -6.28 -6.23
CA LEU A 221 17.72 -5.39 -7.28
C LEU A 221 17.05 -4.11 -6.70
N ILE A 222 17.37 -3.74 -5.45
CA ILE A 222 16.68 -2.71 -4.66
C ILE A 222 17.34 -1.35 -4.78
#